data_AF-A0A094CC08-F1
#
_entry.id   AF-A0A094CC08-F1
#
_cell.length_a   1.000
_cell.length_b   1.000
_cell.length_c   1.000
_cell.angle_alpha   90.00
_cell.angle_beta   90.00
_cell.angle_gamma   90.00
#
_symmetry.space_group_name_H-M   'P 1'
#
loop_
_entity.id
_entity.type
_entity.pdbx_description
1 polymer ?
#
loop_
_entity_poly.entity_id
_entity_poly.type
_entity_poly.pdbx_seq_one_letter_code
_entity_poly.pdbx_strand_id
1 'polypeptide(L)'
;MRETGTKQVGERAHSVLAAFKKATKGGKADGEEEEEKANFDILERIELLKEIHEEAAKDASHAFAKAVSTASLLVAGSLYRVDKRLVKKVAGVYRDTQVQWVMGEKKVAAGLFVDWVNWCQSHAGAAQ
;
A
#
# COMPACT_ATOMS: atom_id res chain seq x y z
N MET A 1 -0.64 28.91 -16.09
CA MET A 1 -1.19 28.78 -14.72
C MET A 1 -1.09 27.30 -14.32
N ARG A 2 -0.04 26.92 -13.58
CA ARG A 2 0.34 25.53 -13.25
C ARG A 2 0.76 25.47 -11.79
N GLU A 3 -0.19 25.71 -10.88
CA GLU A 3 0.08 25.78 -9.44
C GLU A 3 -0.82 24.86 -8.60
N THR A 4 -1.86 24.26 -9.18
CA THR A 4 -2.86 23.44 -8.47
C THR A 4 -2.53 21.94 -8.43
N GLY A 5 -1.83 21.39 -9.45
CA GLY A 5 -1.48 19.96 -9.48
C GLY A 5 -0.33 19.58 -8.53
N THR A 6 0.62 20.47 -8.29
CA THR A 6 1.80 20.20 -7.45
C THR A 6 1.44 20.15 -5.95
N LYS A 7 0.45 20.95 -5.53
CA LYS A 7 -0.05 20.94 -4.14
C LYS A 7 -0.81 19.66 -3.83
N GLN A 8 -1.71 19.22 -4.71
CA GLN A 8 -2.46 17.96 -4.51
C GLN A 8 -1.54 16.73 -4.49
N VAL A 9 -0.54 16.66 -5.38
CA VAL A 9 0.44 15.56 -5.36
C VAL A 9 1.30 15.62 -4.09
N GLY A 10 1.69 16.81 -3.65
CA GLY A 10 2.44 17.02 -2.41
C GLY A 10 1.65 16.61 -1.16
N GLU A 11 0.37 16.98 -1.08
CA GLU A 11 -0.53 16.61 0.02
C GLU A 11 -0.79 15.10 0.07
N ARG A 12 -1.01 14.47 -1.09
CA ARG A 12 -1.17 13.01 -1.21
C ARG A 12 0.11 12.26 -0.84
N ALA A 13 1.27 12.69 -1.32
CA ALA A 13 2.56 12.11 -0.97
C ALA A 13 2.87 12.31 0.53
N HIS A 14 2.54 13.48 1.09
CA HIS A 14 2.70 13.75 2.52
C HIS A 14 1.80 12.86 3.36
N SER A 15 0.55 12.64 2.96
CA SER A 15 -0.40 11.74 3.63
C SER A 15 0.12 10.30 3.66
N VAL A 16 0.57 9.78 2.52
CA VAL A 16 1.19 8.45 2.41
C VAL A 16 2.43 8.33 3.30
N LEU A 17 3.32 9.32 3.28
CA LEU A 17 4.54 9.32 4.09
C LEU A 17 4.24 9.44 5.59
N ALA A 18 3.24 10.22 5.98
CA ALA A 18 2.80 10.35 7.36
C ALA A 18 2.20 9.03 7.88
N ALA A 19 1.35 8.38 7.08
CA ALA A 19 0.78 7.08 7.40
C ALA A 19 1.85 5.98 7.51
N PHE A 20 2.83 5.98 6.59
CA PHE A 20 4.00 5.08 6.66
C PHE A 20 4.87 5.34 7.90
N LYS A 21 5.08 6.60 8.27
CA LYS A 21 5.85 6.98 9.47
C LYS A 21 5.14 6.56 10.76
N LYS A 22 3.81 6.60 10.81
CA LYS A 22 3.01 6.09 11.94
C LYS A 22 3.18 4.57 12.06
N ALA A 23 3.01 3.87 10.95
CA ALA A 23 3.15 2.41 10.86
C ALA A 23 4.58 1.95 11.25
N THR A 24 5.63 2.65 10.86
CA THR A 24 7.01 2.20 11.13
C THR A 24 7.52 2.48 12.55
N LYS A 25 6.79 3.24 13.37
CA LYS A 25 7.22 3.63 14.73
C LYS A 25 6.93 2.60 15.82
N GLY A 26 6.15 1.55 15.52
CA GLY A 26 5.88 0.44 16.45
C GLY A 26 7.04 -0.54 16.50
N GLY A 27 8.04 -0.26 17.34
CA GLY A 27 9.16 -1.15 17.62
C GLY A 27 9.45 -1.26 19.11
N LYS A 28 9.17 -2.45 19.66
CA LYS A 28 9.44 -2.98 21.01
C LYS A 28 8.56 -2.45 22.18
N ALA A 29 7.64 -3.27 22.63
CA ALA A 29 7.28 -3.46 24.05
C ALA A 29 7.01 -4.96 24.29
N ASP A 30 6.53 -5.37 25.46
CA ASP A 30 6.18 -6.76 25.83
C ASP A 30 4.77 -6.74 26.47
N GLY A 31 3.85 -7.64 26.09
CA GLY A 31 2.63 -7.99 26.87
C GLY A 31 1.31 -8.22 26.10
N GLU A 32 0.24 -8.63 26.79
CA GLU A 32 -1.11 -8.89 26.22
C GLU A 32 -1.80 -7.65 25.62
N GLU A 33 -1.52 -6.45 26.15
CA GLU A 33 -1.94 -5.18 25.52
C GLU A 33 -1.30 -4.94 24.15
N GLU A 34 -0.26 -5.70 23.82
CA GLU A 34 0.52 -5.55 22.60
C GLU A 34 -0.05 -6.37 21.44
N GLU A 35 -0.70 -7.50 21.70
CA GLU A 35 -1.42 -8.25 20.67
C GLU A 35 -2.62 -7.44 20.14
N GLU A 36 -3.37 -6.77 21.02
CA GLU A 36 -4.43 -5.85 20.60
C GLU A 36 -3.89 -4.64 19.83
N LYS A 37 -2.80 -4.01 20.32
CA LYS A 37 -2.18 -2.86 19.61
C LYS A 37 -1.57 -3.27 18.27
N ALA A 38 -0.92 -4.42 18.18
CA ALA A 38 -0.36 -4.96 16.94
C ALA A 38 -1.46 -5.36 15.95
N ASN A 39 -2.54 -5.99 16.43
CA ASN A 39 -3.71 -6.29 15.60
C ASN A 39 -4.40 -5.02 15.09
N PHE A 40 -4.54 -4.00 15.93
CA PHE A 40 -5.09 -2.70 15.55
C PHE A 40 -4.22 -2.03 14.47
N ASP A 41 -2.90 -2.02 14.64
CA ASP A 41 -1.94 -1.49 13.66
C ASP A 41 -1.95 -2.29 12.33
N ILE A 42 -2.11 -3.62 12.38
CA ILE A 42 -2.30 -4.46 11.18
C ILE A 42 -3.58 -4.04 10.43
N LEU A 43 -4.69 -3.85 11.14
CA LEU A 43 -5.96 -3.43 10.53
C LEU A 43 -5.85 -2.04 9.90
N GLU A 44 -5.26 -1.07 10.61
CA GLU A 44 -5.03 0.28 10.09
C GLU A 44 -4.18 0.27 8.80
N ARG A 45 -3.11 -0.55 8.77
CA ARG A 45 -2.25 -0.67 7.59
C ARG A 45 -2.96 -1.34 6.42
N ILE A 46 -3.82 -2.32 6.67
CA ILE A 46 -4.64 -2.93 5.61
C ILE A 46 -5.64 -1.91 5.06
N GLU A 47 -6.24 -1.10 5.91
CA GLU A 47 -7.16 -0.05 5.47
C GLU A 47 -6.42 1.02 4.66
N LEU A 48 -5.25 1.46 5.12
CA LEU A 48 -4.37 2.34 4.36
C LEU A 48 -4.01 1.76 2.98
N LEU A 49 -3.73 0.46 2.90
CA LEU A 49 -3.47 -0.19 1.61
C LEU A 49 -4.67 -0.09 0.67
N LYS A 50 -5.90 -0.28 1.17
CA LYS A 50 -7.12 -0.09 0.36
C LYS A 50 -7.28 1.35 -0.07
N GLU A 51 -7.09 2.32 0.83
CA GLU A 51 -7.18 3.75 0.51
C GLU A 51 -6.19 4.15 -0.60
N ILE A 52 -4.95 3.65 -0.55
CA ILE A 52 -3.96 3.86 -1.61
C ILE A 52 -4.48 3.31 -2.95
N HIS A 53 -5.12 2.14 -2.95
CA HIS A 53 -5.69 1.52 -4.14
C HIS A 53 -6.97 2.22 -4.64
N GLU A 54 -7.74 2.85 -3.77
CA GLU A 54 -8.82 3.77 -4.16
C GLU A 54 -8.27 5.04 -4.81
N GLU A 55 -7.22 5.63 -4.24
CA GLU A 55 -6.59 6.83 -4.77
C GLU A 55 -5.93 6.56 -6.13
N ALA A 56 -5.43 5.33 -6.35
CA ALA A 56 -4.83 4.88 -7.60
C ALA A 56 -5.70 5.13 -8.85
N ALA A 57 -7.03 5.18 -8.67
CA ALA A 57 -7.99 5.39 -9.74
C ALA A 57 -8.30 6.87 -10.03
N LYS A 58 -7.79 7.81 -9.21
CA LYS A 58 -8.20 9.22 -9.26
C LYS A 58 -7.35 10.10 -10.17
N ASP A 59 -6.15 9.65 -10.55
CA ASP A 59 -5.24 10.43 -11.40
C ASP A 59 -4.42 9.49 -12.30
N ALA A 60 -4.48 9.75 -13.61
CA ALA A 60 -3.85 8.93 -14.64
C ALA A 60 -2.40 9.35 -14.97
N SER A 61 -1.85 10.34 -14.26
CA SER A 61 -0.49 10.80 -14.52
C SER A 61 0.53 9.75 -14.11
N HIS A 62 1.56 9.58 -14.95
CA HIS A 62 2.61 8.58 -14.72
C HIS A 62 3.35 8.80 -13.40
N ALA A 63 3.59 10.05 -13.01
CA ALA A 63 4.23 10.38 -11.73
C ALA A 63 3.38 9.96 -10.54
N PHE A 64 2.07 10.17 -10.62
CA PHE A 64 1.13 9.76 -9.57
C PHE A 64 1.03 8.24 -9.47
N ALA A 65 0.90 7.54 -10.61
CA ALA A 65 0.88 6.08 -10.67
C ALA A 65 2.13 5.46 -10.00
N LYS A 66 3.31 6.02 -10.26
CA LYS A 66 4.56 5.56 -9.63
C LYS A 66 4.58 5.80 -8.12
N ALA A 67 4.09 6.95 -7.67
CA ALA A 67 4.01 7.28 -6.24
C ALA A 67 3.06 6.33 -5.49
N VAL A 68 1.87 6.07 -6.05
CA VAL A 68 0.89 5.13 -5.51
C VAL A 68 1.45 3.70 -5.45
N SER A 69 2.12 3.24 -6.52
CA SER A 69 2.74 1.92 -6.54
C SER A 69 3.79 1.77 -5.44
N THR A 70 4.67 2.78 -5.31
CA THR A 70 5.70 2.82 -4.27
C THR A 70 5.07 2.80 -2.87
N ALA A 71 4.03 3.60 -2.65
CA ALA A 71 3.27 3.66 -1.40
C ALA A 71 2.67 2.30 -1.03
N SER A 72 1.99 1.66 -1.98
CA SER A 72 1.35 0.37 -1.79
C SER A 72 2.36 -0.71 -1.39
N LEU A 73 3.49 -0.78 -2.09
CA LEU A 73 4.56 -1.73 -1.78
C LEU A 73 5.23 -1.48 -0.42
N LEU A 74 5.35 -0.23 0.01
CA LEU A 74 5.86 0.10 1.34
C LEU A 74 4.94 -0.43 2.44
N VAL A 75 3.62 -0.25 2.28
CA VAL A 75 2.62 -0.77 3.23
C VAL A 75 2.62 -2.29 3.21
N ALA A 76 2.62 -2.92 2.03
CA ALA A 76 2.72 -4.36 1.85
C ALA A 76 3.97 -4.94 2.55
N GLY A 77 5.14 -4.36 2.31
CA GLY A 77 6.39 -4.76 2.96
C GLY A 77 6.37 -4.56 4.47
N SER A 78 5.67 -3.53 4.95
CA SER A 78 5.50 -3.31 6.38
C SER A 78 4.65 -4.40 7.05
N LEU A 79 3.55 -4.82 6.41
CA LEU A 79 2.70 -5.92 6.87
C LEU A 79 3.45 -7.25 6.82
N TYR A 80 4.19 -7.50 5.73
CA TYR A 80 4.98 -8.71 5.55
C TYR A 80 6.08 -8.90 6.61
N ARG A 81 6.67 -7.79 7.09
CA ARG A 81 7.66 -7.82 8.18
C ARG A 81 7.05 -8.17 9.54
N VAL A 82 5.77 -7.84 9.78
CA VAL A 82 5.06 -8.19 11.01
C VAL A 82 4.72 -9.68 11.02
N ASP A 83 4.05 -10.16 9.97
CA ASP A 83 3.79 -11.59 9.76
C ASP A 83 3.73 -11.86 8.24
N LYS A 84 4.60 -12.77 7.77
CA LYS A 84 4.67 -13.16 6.36
C LYS A 84 3.33 -13.67 5.83
N ARG A 85 2.48 -14.26 6.67
CA ARG A 85 1.15 -14.77 6.30
C ARG A 85 0.16 -13.65 5.93
N LEU A 86 0.42 -12.41 6.37
CA LEU A 86 -0.37 -11.23 5.98
C LEU A 86 -0.28 -10.92 4.49
N VAL A 87 0.67 -11.51 3.76
CA VAL A 87 0.72 -11.47 2.29
C VAL A 87 -0.62 -11.90 1.67
N LYS A 88 -1.36 -12.82 2.29
CA LYS A 88 -2.70 -13.22 1.83
C LYS A 88 -3.71 -12.08 1.86
N LYS A 89 -3.66 -11.24 2.92
CA LYS A 89 -4.55 -10.07 3.06
C LYS A 89 -4.14 -8.98 2.07
N VAL A 90 -2.84 -8.72 1.91
CA VAL A 90 -2.29 -7.79 0.91
C VAL A 90 -2.69 -8.20 -0.51
N ALA A 91 -2.48 -9.46 -0.87
CA ALA A 91 -2.86 -10.01 -2.17
C ALA A 91 -4.37 -9.89 -2.44
N GLY A 92 -5.20 -9.97 -1.39
CA GLY A 92 -6.64 -9.71 -1.49
C GLY A 92 -6.95 -8.30 -2.01
N VAL A 93 -6.28 -7.28 -1.48
CA VAL A 93 -6.48 -5.88 -1.92
C VAL A 93 -6.06 -5.69 -3.37
N TYR A 94 -4.92 -6.26 -3.77
CA TYR A 94 -4.46 -6.24 -5.17
C TYR A 94 -5.43 -6.95 -6.11
N ARG A 95 -5.90 -8.15 -5.73
CA ARG A 95 -6.90 -8.91 -6.48
C ARG A 95 -8.17 -8.08 -6.67
N ASP A 96 -8.72 -7.52 -5.60
CA ASP A 96 -9.99 -6.78 -5.67
C ASP A 96 -9.85 -5.55 -6.57
N THR A 97 -8.71 -4.86 -6.47
CA THR A 97 -8.39 -3.72 -7.35
C THR A 97 -8.25 -4.15 -8.81
N GLN A 98 -7.62 -5.31 -9.06
CA GLN A 98 -7.46 -5.85 -10.41
C GLN A 98 -8.80 -6.25 -11.03
N VAL A 99 -9.69 -6.87 -10.25
CA VAL A 99 -11.05 -7.23 -10.68
C VAL A 99 -11.81 -5.95 -11.06
N GLN A 100 -11.83 -4.95 -10.20
CA GLN A 100 -12.48 -3.66 -10.48
C GLN A 100 -11.88 -2.96 -11.70
N TRP A 101 -10.56 -3.09 -11.91
CA TRP A 101 -9.91 -2.55 -13.10
C TRP A 101 -10.35 -3.26 -14.39
N VAL A 102 -10.36 -4.59 -14.39
CA VAL A 102 -10.79 -5.41 -15.54
C VAL A 102 -12.28 -5.21 -15.85
N MET A 103 -13.10 -5.03 -14.83
CA MET A 103 -14.53 -4.74 -14.96
C MET A 103 -14.82 -3.29 -15.41
N GLY A 104 -13.78 -2.44 -15.49
CA GLY A 104 -13.91 -1.04 -15.89
C GLY A 104 -14.43 -0.10 -14.79
N GLU A 105 -14.58 -0.59 -13.56
CA GLU A 105 -15.04 0.17 -12.39
C GLU A 105 -13.97 1.15 -11.87
N LYS A 106 -12.69 0.80 -12.04
CA LYS A 106 -11.55 1.67 -11.72
C LYS A 106 -10.60 1.80 -12.89
N LYS A 107 -10.03 3.00 -13.10
CA LYS A 107 -8.95 3.22 -14.08
C LYS A 107 -7.62 3.31 -13.37
N VAL A 108 -6.92 2.19 -13.27
CA VAL A 108 -5.63 2.08 -12.58
C VAL A 108 -4.51 1.86 -13.59
N ALA A 109 -3.33 2.41 -13.34
CA ALA A 109 -2.15 2.14 -14.16
C ALA A 109 -1.68 0.69 -13.99
N ALA A 110 -1.45 -0.02 -15.10
CA ALA A 110 -0.99 -1.41 -15.10
C ALA A 110 0.32 -1.61 -14.31
N GLY A 111 1.14 -0.55 -14.20
CA GLY A 111 2.38 -0.55 -13.42
C GLY A 111 2.19 -0.96 -11.95
N LEU A 112 1.04 -0.64 -11.33
CA LEU A 112 0.73 -1.06 -9.96
C LEU A 112 0.81 -2.58 -9.80
N PHE A 113 0.27 -3.34 -10.78
CA PHE A 113 0.24 -4.80 -10.74
C PHE A 113 1.60 -5.40 -11.13
N VAL A 114 2.28 -4.79 -12.09
CA VAL A 114 3.64 -5.20 -12.49
C VAL A 114 4.59 -5.10 -11.30
N ASP A 115 4.58 -3.98 -10.60
CA ASP A 115 5.41 -3.75 -9.42
C ASP A 115 5.09 -4.73 -8.28
N TRP A 116 3.81 -5.06 -8.08
CA TRP A 116 3.37 -6.08 -7.12
C TRP A 116 3.88 -7.48 -7.44
N VAL A 117 3.78 -7.91 -8.70
CA VAL A 117 4.30 -9.22 -9.12
C VAL A 117 5.82 -9.27 -8.95
N ASN A 118 6.53 -8.20 -9.31
CA ASN A 118 7.98 -8.09 -9.10
C ASN A 118 8.35 -8.15 -7.61
N TRP A 119 7.56 -7.49 -6.75
CA TRP A 119 7.72 -7.59 -5.30
C TRP A 119 7.51 -9.02 -4.82
N CYS A 120 6.46 -9.72 -5.27
CA CYS A 120 6.22 -11.12 -4.92
C CYS A 120 7.38 -12.03 -5.35
N GLN A 121 7.90 -11.86 -6.57
CA GLN A 121 9.04 -12.62 -7.08
C GLN A 121 10.29 -12.43 -6.23
N SER A 122 10.62 -11.19 -5.86
CA SER A 122 11.79 -10.91 -5.00
C SER A 122 11.69 -11.55 -3.61
N HIS A 123 10.47 -11.73 -3.08
CA HIS A 123 10.25 -12.38 -1.78
C HIS A 123 10.12 -13.89 -1.87
N ALA A 124 9.66 -14.43 -3.01
CA ALA A 124 9.63 -15.86 -3.27
C ALA A 124 11.06 -16.42 -3.43
N GLY A 125 11.94 -15.70 -4.13
CA GLY A 125 13.36 -16.08 -4.26
C GLY A 125 14.13 -16.05 -2.94
N ALA A 126 13.71 -15.21 -1.98
CA ALA A 126 14.29 -15.15 -0.63
C ALA A 126 13.68 -16.18 0.35
N ALA A 127 12.67 -16.95 -0.07
CA ALA A 127 12.05 -18.01 0.72
C ALA A 127 12.62 -19.41 0.41
N GLN A 128 13.59 -19.49 -0.52
CA GLN A 128 14.36 -20.69 -0.85
C GLN A 128 15.62 -20.80 0.00
#